data_AF-A0A4Y4G7D3-F1
#
_entry.id   AF-A0A4Y4G7D3-F1
#
_cell.length_a   1.000
_cell.length_b   1.000
_cell.length_c   1.000
_cell.angle_alpha   90.00
_cell.angle_beta   90.00
_cell.angle_gamma   90.00
#
_symmetry.space_group_name_H-M   'P 1'
#
loop_
_entity.id
_entity.type
_entity.pdbx_description
1 polymer ?
#
loop_
_entity_poly.entity_id
_entity_poly.type
_entity_poly.pdbx_seq_one_letter_code
_entity_poly.pdbx_strand_id
1 'polypeptide(L)'
;MKVLTLHLKATHIFANRVNLGCWTDQTDVQLYQKLFKHIQQVVTGGTIKISDEGFSKQAKITWYLLTQFWVYEWSKNWLIKLQLDGCPKNITINQDAQWFERDVYQQPVHMPVAMMKLSTANQLLEMQAILFWTSVEMYRLGCRVRKFVWSATIQMLIIELRATETKQWLGYRIVLEAQGATLLTAIVPNGYDINSNGKKREINKHIEYKAYDKLWLETQDFKVLFQKQKQKWKDFWQLFDLTWEADYLWKHVYHRLMYQIYLEQSLAGIQTLMWADPVPVTGDFSCLIWQCDWRPVLTGLLAWLIGGKIVAQQLLIMTQPQLPLTGQRRLTIFLLNQSIKIRLSHAGMAVQPSKPLKVVSQGKKMICQRQCWTIVWQND
;
A
#
# COMPACT_ATOMS: atom_id res chain seq x y z
N MET A 1 -18.34 31.68 -16.34
CA MET A 1 -17.81 30.35 -15.96
C MET A 1 -16.52 30.57 -15.18
N LYS A 2 -16.41 30.09 -13.94
CA LYS A 2 -15.20 30.31 -13.13
C LYS A 2 -14.07 29.38 -13.63
N VAL A 3 -12.87 29.92 -13.79
CA VAL A 3 -11.69 29.20 -14.32
C VAL A 3 -10.65 29.09 -13.22
N LEU A 4 -10.25 27.87 -12.88
CA LEU A 4 -9.11 27.58 -12.02
C LEU A 4 -7.93 27.22 -12.91
N THR A 5 -6.85 28.02 -12.88
CA THR A 5 -5.64 27.73 -13.64
C THR A 5 -4.60 27.11 -12.71
N LEU A 6 -4.21 25.88 -13.01
CA LEU A 6 -3.15 25.15 -12.32
C LEU A 6 -1.96 25.07 -13.27
N HIS A 7 -0.85 25.64 -12.87
CA HIS A 7 0.43 25.46 -13.57
C HIS A 7 1.08 24.22 -12.97
N LEU A 8 1.02 23.11 -13.71
CA LEU A 8 1.62 21.85 -13.29
C LEU A 8 2.85 21.62 -14.15
N LYS A 9 4.03 21.69 -13.54
CA LYS A 9 5.26 21.28 -14.22
C LYS A 9 5.30 19.76 -14.22
N ALA A 10 5.38 19.15 -15.39
CA ALA A 10 5.43 17.71 -15.56
C ALA A 10 6.60 17.08 -14.79
N THR A 11 6.31 16.03 -14.01
CA THR A 11 7.31 15.37 -13.16
C THR A 11 7.29 13.85 -13.18
N HIS A 12 6.32 13.24 -13.85
CA HIS A 12 6.38 11.84 -14.22
C HIS A 12 6.47 11.75 -15.73
N ILE A 13 7.68 11.55 -16.24
CA ILE A 13 7.93 11.25 -17.65
C ILE A 13 8.08 9.73 -17.72
N PHE A 14 7.06 9.05 -18.23
CA PHE A 14 7.17 7.66 -18.61
C PHE A 14 7.48 7.59 -20.11
N ALA A 15 8.74 7.33 -20.45
CA ALA A 15 9.12 6.88 -21.79
C ALA A 15 9.26 5.36 -21.73
N ASN A 16 8.48 4.63 -22.54
CA ASN A 16 8.57 3.16 -22.64
C ASN A 16 8.57 2.44 -21.28
N ARG A 17 7.71 2.88 -20.34
CA ARG A 17 7.54 2.29 -19.00
C ARG A 17 8.67 2.56 -17.99
N VAL A 18 9.63 3.45 -18.27
CA VAL A 18 10.69 3.83 -17.30
C VAL A 18 10.31 5.11 -16.55
N ASN A 19 10.39 5.10 -15.22
CA ASN A 19 10.17 6.27 -14.36
C ASN A 19 11.44 7.15 -14.32
N LEU A 20 11.33 8.43 -14.68
CA LEU A 20 12.44 9.38 -14.78
C LEU A 20 12.55 10.41 -13.62
N GLY A 21 11.72 10.35 -12.56
CA GLY A 21 11.87 11.26 -11.39
C GLY A 21 10.65 11.34 -10.44
N CYS A 22 10.81 11.96 -9.25
CA CYS A 22 9.76 12.13 -8.23
C CYS A 22 9.71 13.53 -7.58
N TRP A 23 8.56 13.90 -7.01
CA TRP A 23 8.43 14.95 -5.98
C TRP A 23 8.58 14.35 -4.57
N THR A 24 8.95 15.19 -3.61
CA THR A 24 9.07 14.86 -2.19
C THR A 24 7.87 15.36 -1.37
N ASP A 25 7.44 14.56 -0.39
CA ASP A 25 6.18 14.58 0.38
C ASP A 25 5.73 15.90 1.05
N GLN A 26 6.57 16.94 1.17
CA GLN A 26 6.23 18.16 1.93
C GLN A 26 5.41 19.20 1.12
N THR A 27 5.47 19.18 -0.20
CA THR A 27 4.74 20.12 -1.07
C THR A 27 3.27 19.72 -1.31
N ASP A 28 2.94 18.44 -1.17
CA ASP A 28 1.62 17.91 -1.54
C ASP A 28 0.52 18.33 -0.57
N VAL A 29 0.80 18.36 0.73
CA VAL A 29 -0.19 18.74 1.75
C VAL A 29 -0.58 20.22 1.62
N GLN A 30 0.39 21.10 1.37
CA GLN A 30 0.13 22.54 1.24
C GLN A 30 -0.60 22.86 -0.07
N LEU A 31 -0.24 22.19 -1.17
CA LEU A 31 -0.88 22.39 -2.46
C LEU A 31 -2.31 21.84 -2.44
N TYR A 32 -2.52 20.66 -1.85
CA TYR A 32 -3.83 20.07 -1.59
C TYR A 32 -4.71 20.96 -0.72
N GLN A 33 -4.20 21.51 0.38
CA GLN A 33 -4.95 22.42 1.25
C GLN A 33 -5.31 23.73 0.56
N LYS A 34 -4.39 24.32 -0.22
CA LYS A 34 -4.65 25.53 -1.00
C LYS A 34 -5.67 25.28 -2.10
N LEU A 35 -5.53 24.17 -2.82
CA LEU A 35 -6.45 23.74 -3.86
C LEU A 35 -7.85 23.55 -3.24
N PHE A 36 -7.97 22.73 -2.19
CA PHE A 36 -9.23 22.49 -1.50
C PHE A 36 -9.91 23.76 -1.02
N LYS A 37 -9.16 24.69 -0.42
CA LYS A 37 -9.68 25.99 0.03
C LYS A 37 -10.21 26.84 -1.13
N HIS A 38 -9.55 26.82 -2.29
CA HIS A 38 -10.01 27.52 -3.50
C HIS A 38 -11.23 26.84 -4.12
N ILE A 39 -11.28 25.52 -4.08
CA ILE A 39 -12.38 24.70 -4.62
C ILE A 39 -13.66 24.95 -3.84
N GLN A 40 -13.59 24.99 -2.51
CA GLN A 40 -14.73 25.32 -1.64
C GLN A 40 -15.30 26.71 -1.92
N GLN A 41 -14.49 27.64 -2.44
CA GLN A 41 -14.92 28.99 -2.81
C GLN A 41 -15.60 29.04 -4.20
N VAL A 42 -15.41 28.02 -5.02
CA VAL A 42 -15.92 27.94 -6.39
C VAL A 42 -17.06 26.92 -6.44
N VAL A 43 -18.21 27.37 -5.94
CA VAL A 43 -19.50 26.68 -5.96
C VAL A 43 -19.82 26.26 -7.40
N THR A 44 -19.73 24.94 -7.65
CA THR A 44 -20.23 24.13 -8.78
C THR A 44 -20.08 24.66 -10.23
N GLY A 45 -19.41 23.88 -11.08
CA GLY A 45 -19.37 24.09 -12.54
C GLY A 45 -18.32 25.10 -12.98
N GLY A 46 -17.13 24.61 -13.29
CA GLY A 46 -15.99 25.43 -13.73
C GLY A 46 -15.10 24.73 -14.75
N THR A 47 -14.11 25.46 -15.26
CA THR A 47 -13.05 24.89 -16.11
C THR A 47 -11.76 24.82 -15.30
N ILE A 48 -11.14 23.64 -15.23
CA ILE A 48 -9.76 23.50 -14.76
C ILE A 48 -8.86 23.62 -15.98
N LYS A 49 -7.93 24.58 -15.96
CA LYS A 49 -6.91 24.71 -16.98
C LYS A 49 -5.59 24.20 -16.41
N ILE A 50 -5.04 23.14 -17.00
CA ILE A 50 -3.73 22.62 -16.66
C ILE A 50 -2.77 23.05 -17.76
N SER A 51 -1.74 23.82 -17.43
CA SER A 51 -0.70 24.21 -18.39
C SER A 51 0.46 23.22 -18.28
N ASP A 52 0.79 22.57 -19.40
CA ASP A 52 1.85 21.57 -19.53
C ASP A 52 3.04 22.16 -20.30
N GLU A 53 4.16 22.33 -19.61
CA GLU A 53 5.40 22.92 -20.12
C GLU A 53 6.40 21.87 -20.67
N GLY A 54 6.02 20.59 -20.80
CA GLY A 54 6.97 19.50 -21.05
C GLY A 54 6.67 18.53 -22.21
N PHE A 55 5.41 18.34 -22.62
CA PHE A 55 5.04 17.22 -23.51
C PHE A 55 4.60 17.58 -24.94
N SER A 56 4.84 18.82 -25.38
CA SER A 56 4.36 19.39 -26.65
C SER A 56 4.77 18.67 -27.94
N LYS A 57 5.68 17.68 -27.87
CA LYS A 57 6.23 16.97 -29.05
C LYS A 57 5.85 15.49 -29.17
N GLN A 58 5.09 14.92 -28.24
CA GLN A 58 4.75 13.49 -28.30
C GLN A 58 3.37 13.25 -28.95
N ALA A 59 3.37 12.52 -30.07
CA ALA A 59 2.14 12.16 -30.76
C ALA A 59 1.38 11.08 -29.96
N LYS A 60 0.15 11.43 -29.53
CA LYS A 60 -0.80 10.59 -28.77
C LYS A 60 -0.37 10.30 -27.33
N ILE A 61 -0.73 11.23 -26.45
CA ILE A 61 -0.66 11.03 -25.00
C ILE A 61 -2.04 10.55 -24.53
N THR A 62 -2.09 9.38 -23.90
CA THR A 62 -3.28 8.93 -23.16
C THR A 62 -3.21 9.49 -21.74
N TRP A 63 -4.25 10.21 -21.32
CA TRP A 63 -4.28 10.87 -20.02
C TRP A 63 -4.96 10.01 -18.96
N TYR A 64 -4.31 9.93 -17.80
CA TYR A 64 -4.83 9.27 -16.60
C TYR A 64 -4.98 10.29 -15.50
N LEU A 65 -6.20 10.47 -15.01
CA LEU A 65 -6.50 11.42 -13.93
C LEU A 65 -6.74 10.63 -12.65
N LEU A 66 -5.82 10.79 -11.70
CA LEU A 66 -5.84 10.13 -10.40
C LEU A 66 -6.32 11.11 -9.33
N THR A 67 -7.48 10.85 -8.72
CA THR A 67 -8.10 11.78 -7.77
C THR A 67 -8.71 11.05 -6.58
N GLN A 68 -8.64 11.64 -5.38
CA GLN A 68 -9.32 11.14 -4.18
C GLN A 68 -10.85 11.10 -4.34
N PHE A 69 -11.56 10.15 -3.72
CA PHE A 69 -13.03 9.94 -3.83
C PHE A 69 -13.87 11.24 -3.92
N TRP A 70 -13.64 12.14 -2.96
CA TRP A 70 -14.38 13.41 -2.88
C TRP A 70 -13.93 14.45 -3.94
N VAL A 71 -12.66 14.41 -4.37
CA VAL A 71 -12.14 15.21 -5.51
C VAL A 71 -12.58 14.59 -6.84
N TYR A 72 -12.72 13.27 -6.93
CA TYR A 72 -13.18 12.53 -8.11
C TYR A 72 -14.60 12.94 -8.48
N GLU A 73 -15.52 12.87 -7.51
CA GLU A 73 -16.91 13.30 -7.69
C GLU A 73 -17.03 14.75 -8.16
N TRP A 74 -16.12 15.62 -7.73
CA TRP A 74 -16.09 17.01 -8.15
C TRP A 74 -15.40 17.22 -9.51
N SER A 75 -14.24 16.62 -9.73
CA SER A 75 -13.42 16.79 -10.93
C SER A 75 -14.02 16.14 -12.17
N LYS A 76 -14.74 15.01 -12.03
CA LYS A 76 -15.51 14.41 -13.14
C LYS A 76 -16.59 15.35 -13.68
N ASN A 77 -17.11 16.23 -12.81
CA ASN A 77 -18.16 17.21 -13.12
C ASN A 77 -17.60 18.55 -13.62
N TRP A 78 -16.28 18.69 -13.76
CA TRP A 78 -15.61 19.90 -14.23
C TRP A 78 -14.97 19.68 -15.58
N LEU A 79 -15.03 20.68 -16.45
CA LEU A 79 -14.38 20.58 -17.76
C LEU A 79 -12.87 20.84 -17.60
N ILE A 80 -12.05 19.79 -17.74
CA ILE A 80 -10.60 19.84 -17.70
C ILE A 80 -10.06 20.12 -19.09
N LYS A 81 -9.42 21.29 -19.21
CA LYS A 81 -8.73 21.77 -20.39
C LYS A 81 -7.23 21.73 -20.16
N LEU A 82 -6.51 21.02 -21.02
CA LEU A 82 -5.05 21.07 -21.07
C LEU A 82 -4.60 22.14 -22.05
N GLN A 83 -3.71 23.02 -21.61
CA GLN A 83 -2.93 23.87 -22.50
C GLN A 83 -1.53 23.28 -22.61
N LEU A 84 -1.20 22.75 -23.79
CA LEU A 84 0.14 22.27 -24.09
C LEU A 84 1.00 23.44 -24.56
N ASP A 85 2.25 23.51 -24.10
CA ASP A 85 3.20 24.51 -24.59
C ASP A 85 3.35 24.41 -26.12
N GLY A 86 3.40 25.55 -26.81
CA GLY A 86 3.38 25.61 -28.28
C GLY A 86 2.04 25.25 -28.97
N CYS A 87 0.98 24.90 -28.23
CA CYS A 87 -0.35 24.67 -28.80
C CYS A 87 -1.30 25.82 -28.44
N PRO A 88 -1.83 26.59 -29.43
CA PRO A 88 -2.68 27.75 -29.16
C PRO A 88 -4.09 27.37 -28.70
N LYS A 89 -4.48 26.10 -28.85
CA LYS A 89 -5.81 25.60 -28.50
C LYS A 89 -5.74 24.67 -27.29
N ASN A 90 -6.63 24.91 -26.34
CA ASN A 90 -6.84 24.00 -25.22
C ASN A 90 -7.47 22.69 -25.70
N ILE A 91 -7.02 21.56 -25.17
CA ILE A 91 -7.61 20.24 -25.41
C ILE A 91 -8.49 19.88 -24.21
N THR A 92 -9.76 19.57 -24.47
CA THR A 92 -10.65 19.03 -23.42
C THR A 92 -10.42 17.54 -23.30
N ILE A 93 -10.09 17.04 -22.11
CA ILE A 93 -9.70 15.62 -21.93
C ILE A 93 -10.69 14.78 -21.13
N ASN A 94 -11.78 15.36 -20.60
CA ASN A 94 -12.73 14.62 -19.75
C ASN A 94 -13.27 13.33 -20.35
N GLN A 95 -13.54 13.34 -21.66
CA GLN A 95 -14.15 12.22 -22.39
C GLN A 95 -13.11 11.21 -22.88
N ASP A 96 -11.85 11.65 -23.04
CA ASP A 96 -10.76 10.83 -23.57
C ASP A 96 -9.85 10.26 -22.47
N ALA A 97 -9.91 10.83 -21.25
CA ALA A 97 -9.12 10.39 -20.11
C ALA A 97 -9.78 9.21 -19.38
N GLN A 98 -8.95 8.27 -18.92
CA GLN A 98 -9.40 7.24 -17.98
C GLN A 98 -9.32 7.79 -16.56
N TRP A 99 -10.45 7.74 -15.87
CA TRP A 99 -10.60 8.24 -14.51
C TRP A 99 -10.41 7.11 -13.51
N PHE A 100 -9.56 7.36 -12.51
CA PHE A 100 -9.28 6.40 -11.45
C PHE A 100 -9.50 7.06 -10.09
N GLU A 101 -10.47 6.53 -9.35
CA GLU A 101 -10.82 6.96 -8.00
C GLU A 101 -9.82 6.42 -6.97
N ARG A 102 -9.42 7.27 -6.03
CA ARG A 102 -8.55 6.92 -4.90
C ARG A 102 -9.33 6.95 -3.59
N ASP A 103 -9.44 5.80 -2.93
CA ASP A 103 -10.10 5.71 -1.62
C ASP A 103 -9.25 6.33 -0.49
N VAL A 104 -9.74 7.43 0.07
CA VAL A 104 -9.12 8.06 1.24
C VAL A 104 -9.60 7.41 2.52
N TYR A 105 -8.74 6.58 3.11
CA TYR A 105 -8.96 6.03 4.45
C TYR A 105 -8.51 7.03 5.54
N GLN A 106 -9.17 8.19 5.66
CA GLN A 106 -9.21 8.88 6.95
C GLN A 106 -10.21 8.15 7.85
N GLN A 107 -9.84 6.95 8.31
CA GLN A 107 -10.64 6.25 9.31
C GLN A 107 -10.18 6.68 10.70
N PRO A 108 -11.07 7.15 11.57
CA PRO A 108 -10.74 7.36 12.97
C PRO A 108 -10.17 6.07 13.54
N VAL A 109 -9.12 6.18 14.37
CA VAL A 109 -8.70 5.02 15.15
C VAL A 109 -9.75 4.83 16.24
N HIS A 110 -10.59 3.83 16.02
CA HIS A 110 -11.42 3.28 17.06
C HIS A 110 -10.54 2.41 17.96
N MET A 111 -10.56 2.71 19.26
CA MET A 111 -10.12 1.73 20.24
C MET A 111 -10.91 0.45 20.04
N PRO A 112 -10.27 -0.71 20.18
CA PRO A 112 -11.01 -1.96 20.11
C PRO A 112 -12.18 -1.96 21.10
N VAL A 113 -13.31 -2.52 20.65
CA VAL A 113 -14.67 -2.40 21.23
C VAL A 113 -14.77 -2.69 22.74
N ALA A 114 -13.79 -3.41 23.31
CA ALA A 114 -13.76 -3.76 24.72
C ALA A 114 -13.08 -2.73 25.64
N MET A 115 -12.38 -1.71 25.15
CA MET A 115 -11.70 -0.73 26.02
C MET A 115 -12.47 0.59 26.07
N MET A 116 -12.83 1.04 27.28
CA MET A 116 -13.51 2.34 27.45
C MET A 116 -12.55 3.48 27.74
N LYS A 117 -11.54 3.26 28.59
CA LYS A 117 -10.62 4.33 29.03
C LYS A 117 -9.22 3.82 29.34
N LEU A 118 -8.23 4.66 29.09
CA LEU A 118 -6.85 4.52 29.53
C LEU A 118 -6.44 5.74 30.35
N SER A 119 -5.71 5.53 31.43
CA SER A 119 -5.19 6.63 32.24
C SER A 119 -3.84 6.30 32.86
N THR A 120 -3.11 7.34 33.18
CA THR A 120 -2.02 7.30 34.17
C THR A 120 -2.55 7.73 35.53
N ALA A 121 -1.75 7.63 36.59
CA ALA A 121 -2.11 7.95 37.97
C ALA A 121 -3.04 9.16 38.14
N ASN A 122 -2.86 10.24 37.35
CA ASN A 122 -3.64 11.47 37.47
C ASN A 122 -4.24 12.02 36.15
N GLN A 123 -4.14 11.31 35.01
CA GLN A 123 -4.56 11.86 33.71
C GLN A 123 -5.20 10.83 32.79
N LEU A 124 -6.37 11.16 32.24
CA LEU A 124 -7.01 10.40 31.16
C LEU A 124 -6.21 10.56 29.87
N LEU A 125 -5.93 9.45 29.19
CA LEU A 125 -5.26 9.44 27.90
C LEU A 125 -6.32 9.52 26.78
N GLU A 126 -6.66 10.74 26.35
CA GLU A 126 -7.56 11.01 25.22
C GLU A 126 -6.83 11.00 23.87
N MET A 127 -7.12 10.04 22.99
CA MET A 127 -6.49 10.01 21.66
C MET A 127 -6.69 11.33 20.91
N GLN A 128 -5.62 12.12 20.78
CA GLN A 128 -5.66 13.36 20.00
C GLN A 128 -5.76 13.01 18.52
N ALA A 129 -6.77 13.55 17.84
CA ALA A 129 -7.03 13.29 16.41
C ALA A 129 -5.91 13.77 15.45
N ILE A 130 -4.86 14.44 15.96
CA ILE A 130 -3.90 15.22 15.16
C ILE A 130 -2.44 14.75 15.35
N LEU A 131 -2.15 13.70 16.14
CA LEU A 131 -0.77 13.24 16.28
C LEU A 131 -0.36 12.29 15.14
N PHE A 132 0.82 12.58 14.57
CA PHE A 132 1.45 11.82 13.50
C PHE A 132 1.45 10.32 13.79
N TRP A 133 0.69 9.59 12.99
CA TRP A 133 0.59 8.14 13.04
C TRP A 133 1.91 7.53 12.57
N THR A 134 2.65 6.87 13.46
CA THR A 134 3.58 5.83 13.01
C THR A 134 2.82 4.51 13.03
N SER A 135 2.04 4.26 11.98
CA SER A 135 1.52 2.91 11.74
C SER A 135 2.71 2.05 11.33
N VAL A 136 3.39 1.45 12.30
CA VAL A 136 4.45 0.47 12.05
C VAL A 136 3.76 -0.84 11.75
N GLU A 137 3.13 -0.93 10.58
CA GLU A 137 2.33 -2.11 10.26
C GLU A 137 3.27 -3.29 9.97
N MET A 138 3.29 -4.28 10.88
CA MET A 138 4.05 -5.50 10.72
C MET A 138 3.31 -6.49 9.80
N TYR A 139 3.05 -6.08 8.56
CA TYR A 139 2.30 -6.87 7.56
C TYR A 139 2.83 -8.29 7.36
N ARG A 140 4.14 -8.47 7.55
CA ARG A 140 4.80 -9.79 7.47
C ARG A 140 4.25 -10.81 8.45
N LEU A 141 3.70 -10.35 9.57
CA LEU A 141 3.13 -11.19 10.62
C LEU A 141 1.60 -11.26 10.56
N GLY A 142 0.99 -10.58 9.58
CA GLY A 142 -0.46 -10.60 9.41
C GLY A 142 -1.24 -9.80 10.43
N CYS A 143 -0.58 -8.90 11.13
CA CYS A 143 -1.21 -8.02 12.10
C CYS A 143 -1.10 -6.57 11.67
N ARG A 144 -2.13 -5.80 11.98
CA ARG A 144 -2.04 -4.35 11.94
C ARG A 144 -1.48 -3.89 13.27
N VAL A 145 -0.37 -3.18 13.24
CA VAL A 145 0.29 -2.67 14.45
C VAL A 145 0.28 -1.15 14.38
N ARG A 146 -0.32 -0.54 15.40
CA ARG A 146 -0.42 0.91 15.53
C ARG A 146 0.34 1.32 16.77
N LYS A 147 1.31 2.22 16.60
CA LYS A 147 2.07 2.79 17.70
C LYS A 147 1.61 4.23 17.92
N PHE A 148 1.36 4.56 19.17
CA PHE A 148 0.93 5.87 19.64
C PHE A 148 1.95 6.35 20.65
N VAL A 149 2.64 7.44 20.34
CA VAL A 149 3.53 8.09 21.30
C VAL A 149 2.71 9.20 21.94
N TRP A 150 2.37 9.01 23.22
CA TRP A 150 1.55 9.96 23.97
C TRP A 150 2.41 11.13 24.48
N SER A 151 3.59 10.81 25.01
CA SER A 151 4.59 11.76 25.47
C SER A 151 5.97 11.15 25.22
N ALA A 152 7.04 11.91 25.52
CA ALA A 152 8.40 11.37 25.49
C ALA A 152 8.58 10.12 26.37
N THR A 153 7.73 9.96 27.40
CA THR A 153 7.83 8.89 28.39
C THR A 153 6.73 7.85 28.30
N ILE A 154 5.66 8.04 27.52
CA ILE A 154 4.53 7.12 27.45
C ILE A 154 4.21 6.77 26.00
N GLN A 155 4.12 5.47 25.72
CA GLN A 155 3.73 4.94 24.42
C GLN A 155 2.69 3.83 24.56
N MET A 156 1.85 3.69 23.54
CA MET A 156 0.89 2.63 23.41
C MET A 156 1.08 1.91 22.09
N LEU A 157 1.01 0.58 22.12
CA LEU A 157 1.03 -0.29 20.96
C LEU A 157 -0.29 -1.04 20.90
N ILE A 158 -0.96 -0.99 19.75
CA ILE A 158 -2.16 -1.79 19.48
C ILE A 158 -1.84 -2.76 18.35
N ILE A 159 -1.94 -4.04 18.63
CA ILE A 159 -1.80 -5.13 17.67
C ILE A 159 -3.19 -5.68 17.39
N GLU A 160 -3.65 -5.60 16.16
CA GLU A 160 -4.95 -6.12 15.72
C GLU A 160 -4.77 -7.34 14.81
N LEU A 161 -5.59 -8.35 15.07
CA LEU A 161 -5.75 -9.52 14.22
C LEU A 161 -7.08 -9.43 13.47
N ARG A 162 -7.02 -9.67 12.17
CA ARG A 162 -8.20 -9.72 11.30
C ARG A 162 -8.20 -10.99 10.47
N ALA A 163 -9.36 -11.61 10.33
CA ALA A 163 -9.55 -12.71 9.40
C ALA A 163 -9.24 -12.23 7.98
N THR A 164 -8.47 -13.05 7.27
CA THR A 164 -8.24 -12.86 5.84
C THR A 164 -9.56 -13.08 5.10
N GLU A 165 -9.70 -12.50 3.91
CA GLU A 165 -10.89 -12.61 3.03
C GLU A 165 -12.20 -12.01 3.57
N THR A 166 -12.36 -11.86 4.89
CA THR A 166 -13.59 -11.29 5.50
C THR A 166 -13.37 -9.97 6.23
N LYS A 167 -12.11 -9.56 6.43
CA LYS A 167 -11.67 -8.44 7.31
C LYS A 167 -12.16 -8.52 8.76
N GLN A 168 -12.85 -9.60 9.16
CA GLN A 168 -13.51 -9.68 10.45
C GLN A 168 -12.50 -9.61 11.58
N TRP A 169 -12.85 -8.91 12.65
CA TRP A 169 -11.96 -8.75 13.79
C TRP A 169 -11.85 -10.09 14.55
N LEU A 170 -10.62 -10.52 14.83
CA LEU A 170 -10.34 -11.79 15.52
C LEU A 170 -9.87 -11.60 16.96
N GLY A 171 -9.11 -10.54 17.19
CA GLY A 171 -8.39 -10.38 18.45
C GLY A 171 -7.54 -9.12 18.44
N TYR A 172 -7.20 -8.64 19.63
CA TYR A 172 -6.29 -7.53 19.78
C TYR A 172 -5.42 -7.73 21.01
N ARG A 173 -4.27 -7.07 20.99
CA ARG A 173 -3.44 -6.80 22.16
C ARG A 173 -3.13 -5.33 22.20
N ILE A 174 -3.36 -4.71 23.36
CA ILE A 174 -2.93 -3.35 23.67
C ILE A 174 -1.81 -3.46 24.68
N VAL A 175 -0.74 -2.71 24.45
CA VAL A 175 0.40 -2.60 25.37
C VAL A 175 0.61 -1.12 25.63
N LEU A 176 0.42 -0.70 26.86
CA LEU A 176 0.76 0.63 27.34
C LEU A 176 2.08 0.53 28.10
N GLU A 177 3.06 1.34 27.71
CA GLU A 177 4.40 1.37 28.29
C GLU A 177 4.74 2.80 28.71
N ALA A 178 5.34 2.93 29.89
CA ALA A 178 5.86 4.18 30.43
C ALA A 178 7.34 4.02 30.81
N GLN A 179 8.10 5.11 30.69
CA GLN A 179 9.48 5.21 31.17
C GLN A 179 9.46 5.71 32.61
N GLY A 180 9.90 4.87 33.54
CA GLY A 180 9.92 5.15 34.98
C GLY A 180 8.61 4.80 35.70
N ALA A 181 8.68 4.75 37.03
CA ALA A 181 7.65 4.24 37.95
C ALA A 181 6.28 4.94 37.78
N THR A 182 5.49 4.50 36.81
CA THR A 182 4.21 5.11 36.44
C THR A 182 3.10 4.09 36.57
N LEU A 183 2.09 4.39 37.38
CA LEU A 183 0.90 3.55 37.47
C LEU A 183 0.04 3.73 36.22
N LEU A 184 -0.10 2.65 35.46
CA LEU A 184 -0.93 2.56 34.27
C LEU A 184 -2.25 1.88 34.60
N THR A 185 -3.35 2.48 34.16
CA THR A 185 -4.70 1.99 34.42
C THR A 185 -5.50 1.87 33.13
N ALA A 186 -6.23 0.77 33.00
CA ALA A 186 -7.17 0.56 31.92
C ALA A 186 -8.53 0.12 32.45
N ILE A 187 -9.60 0.64 31.84
CA ILE A 187 -10.98 0.37 32.24
C ILE A 187 -11.71 -0.29 31.08
N VAL A 188 -12.27 -1.46 31.36
CA VAL A 188 -12.94 -2.37 30.42
C VAL A 188 -14.37 -2.63 30.94
N PRO A 189 -15.42 -2.69 30.10
CA PRO A 189 -16.74 -3.11 30.55
C PRO A 189 -16.75 -4.56 31.04
N ASN A 190 -17.63 -4.88 32.00
CA ASN A 190 -17.89 -6.27 32.38
C ASN A 190 -18.51 -7.04 31.21
N GLY A 191 -18.19 -8.35 31.11
CA GLY A 191 -18.70 -9.24 30.06
C GLY A 191 -17.77 -9.40 28.86
N TYR A 192 -16.58 -8.78 28.87
CA TYR A 192 -15.52 -9.05 27.89
C TYR A 192 -14.41 -9.91 28.50
N ASP A 193 -14.10 -11.02 27.84
CA ASP A 193 -13.02 -11.93 28.24
C ASP A 193 -11.66 -11.38 27.81
N ILE A 194 -11.03 -10.65 28.73
CA ILE A 194 -9.73 -9.99 28.55
C ILE A 194 -8.70 -10.58 29.51
N ASN A 195 -7.56 -10.96 28.97
CA ASN A 195 -6.36 -11.31 29.72
C ASN A 195 -5.50 -10.07 29.95
N SER A 196 -4.86 -9.97 31.12
CA SER A 196 -3.94 -8.88 31.45
C SER A 196 -2.81 -9.33 32.37
N ASN A 197 -1.71 -8.59 32.40
CA ASN A 197 -0.75 -8.63 33.51
C ASN A 197 -1.08 -7.68 34.67
N GLY A 198 -2.07 -6.80 34.50
CA GLY A 198 -2.47 -5.86 35.53
C GLY A 198 -3.23 -6.53 36.67
N LYS A 199 -3.08 -6.00 37.88
CA LYS A 199 -3.92 -6.37 39.02
C LYS A 199 -5.37 -6.01 38.68
N LYS A 200 -6.24 -7.02 38.67
CA LYS A 200 -7.66 -6.91 38.36
C LYS A 200 -8.43 -6.39 39.57
N ARG A 201 -9.31 -5.41 39.36
CA ARG A 201 -10.30 -4.95 40.35
C ARG A 201 -11.64 -4.74 39.65
N GLU A 202 -12.67 -5.42 40.13
CA GLU A 202 -14.04 -5.22 39.64
C GLU A 202 -14.68 -4.03 40.38
N ILE A 203 -15.22 -3.08 39.63
CA ILE A 203 -15.87 -1.87 40.15
C ILE A 203 -17.14 -1.64 39.33
N ASN A 204 -18.31 -1.82 39.94
CA ASN A 204 -19.61 -1.72 39.27
C ASN A 204 -19.68 -2.60 38.01
N LYS A 205 -20.10 -2.05 36.86
CA LYS A 205 -20.18 -2.73 35.55
C LYS A 205 -18.86 -2.71 34.77
N HIS A 206 -17.72 -2.47 35.44
CA HIS A 206 -16.42 -2.34 34.81
C HIS A 206 -15.33 -3.12 35.54
N ILE A 207 -14.32 -3.57 34.80
CA ILE A 207 -13.08 -4.14 35.30
C ILE A 207 -11.97 -3.11 35.10
N GLU A 208 -11.25 -2.82 36.19
CA GLU A 208 -10.05 -2.02 36.21
C GLU A 208 -8.82 -2.94 36.23
N TYR A 209 -7.85 -2.66 35.35
CA TYR A 209 -6.54 -3.33 35.33
C TYR A 209 -5.45 -2.31 35.62
N LYS A 210 -4.58 -2.62 36.59
CA LYS A 210 -3.49 -1.73 37.02
C LYS A 210 -2.12 -2.42 36.99
N ALA A 211 -1.13 -1.78 36.38
CA ALA A 211 0.25 -2.24 36.42
C ALA A 211 1.21 -1.03 36.46
N TYR A 212 2.40 -1.21 37.04
CA TYR A 212 3.46 -0.22 36.93
C TYR A 212 4.24 -0.44 35.63
N ASP A 213 4.55 0.65 34.94
CA ASP A 213 5.46 0.79 33.79
C ASP A 213 5.03 0.09 32.50
N LYS A 214 4.37 -1.06 32.60
CA LYS A 214 3.89 -1.84 31.47
C LYS A 214 2.58 -2.54 31.79
N LEU A 215 1.51 -2.12 31.12
CA LEU A 215 0.20 -2.75 31.18
C LEU A 215 -0.16 -3.32 29.81
N TRP A 216 -0.47 -4.61 29.73
CA TRP A 216 -1.04 -5.20 28.53
C TRP A 216 -2.43 -5.79 28.77
N LEU A 217 -3.24 -5.70 27.74
CA LEU A 217 -4.59 -6.24 27.67
C LEU A 217 -4.73 -6.97 26.34
N GLU A 218 -5.20 -8.20 26.37
CA GLU A 218 -5.45 -8.95 25.15
C GLU A 218 -6.74 -9.74 25.26
N THR A 219 -7.37 -9.98 24.12
CA THR A 219 -8.56 -10.83 24.06
C THR A 219 -8.20 -12.27 24.37
N GLN A 220 -9.18 -13.05 24.84
CA GLN A 220 -9.01 -14.48 25.02
C GLN A 220 -8.43 -15.13 23.74
N ASP A 221 -7.51 -16.08 23.93
CA ASP A 221 -6.79 -16.80 22.87
C ASP A 221 -5.96 -15.96 21.89
N PHE A 222 -5.72 -14.66 22.16
CA PHE A 222 -4.95 -13.79 21.28
C PHE A 222 -3.61 -14.41 20.85
N LYS A 223 -2.85 -14.99 21.80
CA LYS A 223 -1.56 -15.62 21.50
C LYS A 223 -1.68 -16.81 20.54
N VAL A 224 -2.70 -17.65 20.72
CA VAL A 224 -2.97 -18.81 19.86
C VAL A 224 -3.35 -18.33 18.46
N LEU A 225 -4.27 -17.37 18.36
CA LEU A 225 -4.70 -16.76 17.10
C LEU A 225 -3.53 -16.06 16.38
N PHE A 226 -2.67 -15.37 17.13
CA PHE A 226 -1.48 -14.70 16.59
C PHE A 226 -0.50 -15.69 15.97
N GLN A 227 -0.24 -16.84 16.60
CA GLN A 227 0.63 -17.87 16.03
C GLN A 227 0.02 -18.50 14.77
N LYS A 228 -1.29 -18.79 14.77
CA LYS A 228 -1.99 -19.30 13.57
C LYS A 228 -1.90 -18.29 12.42
N GLN A 229 -2.11 -17.00 12.71
CA GLN A 229 -1.94 -15.93 11.73
C GLN A 229 -0.51 -15.84 11.21
N LYS A 230 0.49 -15.86 12.09
CA LYS A 230 1.90 -15.80 11.69
C LYS A 230 2.24 -16.91 10.68
N GLN A 231 1.77 -18.14 10.91
CA GLN A 231 1.99 -19.24 9.98
C GLN A 231 1.24 -19.02 8.66
N LYS A 232 -0.05 -18.66 8.70
CA LYS A 232 -0.84 -18.35 7.51
C LYS A 232 -0.21 -17.26 6.63
N TRP A 233 0.27 -16.19 7.25
CA TRP A 233 0.92 -15.09 6.55
C TRP A 233 2.30 -15.45 6.05
N LYS A 234 3.04 -16.32 6.75
CA LYS A 234 4.29 -16.88 6.22
C LYS A 234 4.05 -17.60 4.91
N ASP A 235 3.00 -18.41 4.82
CA ASP A 235 2.64 -19.14 3.60
C ASP A 235 2.17 -18.20 2.49
N PHE A 236 1.37 -17.17 2.83
CA PHE A 236 1.01 -16.09 1.90
C PHE A 236 2.24 -15.38 1.32
N TRP A 237 3.18 -14.98 2.17
CA TRP A 237 4.39 -14.28 1.73
C TRP A 237 5.33 -15.17 0.92
N GLN A 238 5.31 -16.50 1.12
CA GLN A 238 6.03 -17.37 0.18
C GLN A 238 5.53 -17.16 -1.25
N LEU A 239 4.21 -17.03 -1.46
CA LEU A 239 3.62 -16.91 -2.79
C LEU A 239 3.82 -15.53 -3.43
N PHE A 240 3.81 -14.46 -2.62
CA PHE A 240 3.73 -13.09 -3.14
C PHE A 240 4.85 -12.15 -2.66
N ASP A 241 5.79 -12.57 -1.82
CA ASP A 241 6.84 -11.65 -1.38
C ASP A 241 7.73 -11.22 -2.56
N LEU A 242 7.86 -9.91 -2.71
CA LEU A 242 8.83 -9.26 -3.57
C LEU A 242 9.92 -8.72 -2.65
N THR A 243 11.17 -8.98 -2.98
CA THR A 243 12.32 -8.48 -2.21
C THR A 243 13.10 -7.48 -3.03
N TRP A 244 13.48 -6.37 -2.39
CA TRP A 244 14.31 -5.31 -2.92
C TRP A 244 15.60 -5.25 -2.09
N GLU A 245 16.75 -5.07 -2.74
CA GLU A 245 18.05 -5.05 -2.04
C GLU A 245 18.33 -3.78 -1.24
N ALA A 246 17.69 -2.66 -1.56
CA ALA A 246 17.73 -1.44 -0.74
C ALA A 246 16.37 -1.24 -0.05
N ASP A 247 16.36 -0.59 1.12
CA ASP A 247 15.16 -0.17 1.87
C ASP A 247 14.38 0.92 1.12
N TYR A 248 13.93 0.56 -0.07
CA TYR A 248 13.01 1.34 -0.85
C TYR A 248 11.69 1.42 -0.10
N LEU A 249 11.19 2.64 0.08
CA LEU A 249 9.83 2.94 0.55
C LEU A 249 8.78 2.01 -0.10
N TRP A 250 8.99 1.64 -1.37
CA TRP A 250 8.12 0.74 -2.14
C TRP A 250 7.94 -0.65 -1.53
N LYS A 251 8.94 -1.17 -0.81
CA LYS A 251 8.82 -2.46 -0.11
C LYS A 251 7.74 -2.41 0.97
N HIS A 252 7.76 -1.35 1.78
CA HIS A 252 6.76 -1.13 2.83
C HIS A 252 5.37 -0.92 2.23
N VAL A 253 5.30 -0.13 1.16
CA VAL A 253 4.04 0.13 0.46
C VAL A 253 3.49 -1.14 -0.18
N TYR A 254 4.31 -1.93 -0.88
CA TYR A 254 3.89 -3.22 -1.44
C TYR A 254 3.38 -4.17 -0.37
N HIS A 255 4.12 -4.33 0.74
CA HIS A 255 3.70 -5.22 1.82
C HIS A 255 2.38 -4.79 2.44
N ARG A 256 2.12 -3.48 2.51
CA ARG A 256 0.82 -2.95 2.91
C ARG A 256 -0.30 -3.34 1.96
N LEU A 257 -0.12 -3.07 0.66
CA LEU A 257 -1.17 -3.33 -0.33
C LEU A 257 -1.50 -4.82 -0.36
N MET A 258 -0.47 -5.67 -0.35
CA MET A 258 -0.62 -7.11 -0.28
C MET A 258 -1.29 -7.58 1.02
N TYR A 259 -1.07 -6.88 2.13
CA TYR A 259 -1.83 -7.14 3.36
C TYR A 259 -3.30 -6.79 3.18
N GLN A 260 -3.62 -5.60 2.68
CA GLN A 260 -4.99 -5.14 2.51
C GLN A 260 -5.79 -6.02 1.55
N ILE A 261 -5.22 -6.34 0.38
CA ILE A 261 -5.88 -7.22 -0.58
C ILE A 261 -6.12 -8.62 -0.01
N TYR A 262 -5.22 -9.17 0.81
CA TYR A 262 -5.44 -10.50 1.38
C TYR A 262 -6.51 -10.53 2.48
N LEU A 263 -6.83 -9.39 3.06
CA LEU A 263 -8.02 -9.26 3.89
C LEU A 263 -9.33 -9.26 3.08
N GLU A 264 -9.25 -9.11 1.76
CA GLU A 264 -10.40 -8.89 0.85
C GLU A 264 -10.60 -9.98 -0.19
N GLN A 265 -9.52 -10.65 -0.57
CA GLN A 265 -9.46 -11.53 -1.73
C GLN A 265 -8.82 -12.84 -1.34
N SER A 266 -9.31 -13.93 -1.93
CA SER A 266 -8.68 -15.24 -1.83
C SER A 266 -7.32 -15.25 -2.53
N LEU A 267 -6.46 -16.22 -2.18
CA LEU A 267 -5.17 -16.41 -2.83
C LEU A 267 -5.29 -16.51 -4.37
N ALA A 268 -6.31 -17.23 -4.85
CA ALA A 268 -6.59 -17.37 -6.28
C ALA A 268 -7.04 -16.06 -6.93
N GLY A 269 -7.83 -15.24 -6.22
CA GLY A 269 -8.22 -13.91 -6.65
C GLY A 269 -7.01 -12.98 -6.79
N ILE A 270 -6.10 -13.02 -5.83
CA ILE A 270 -4.83 -12.25 -5.87
C ILE A 270 -3.95 -12.71 -7.01
N GLN A 271 -3.78 -14.03 -7.21
CA GLN A 271 -3.01 -14.56 -8.34
C GLN A 271 -3.59 -14.10 -9.68
N THR A 272 -4.91 -14.20 -9.84
CA THR A 272 -5.61 -13.73 -11.04
C THR A 272 -5.36 -12.25 -11.27
N LEU A 273 -5.47 -11.43 -10.23
CA LEU A 273 -5.22 -9.99 -10.29
C LEU A 273 -3.78 -9.70 -10.74
N MET A 274 -2.79 -10.32 -10.11
CA MET A 274 -1.37 -10.05 -10.37
C MET A 274 -0.89 -10.52 -11.75
N TRP A 275 -1.58 -11.51 -12.34
CA TRP A 275 -1.29 -12.05 -13.67
C TRP A 275 -2.19 -11.51 -14.79
N ALA A 276 -3.16 -10.65 -14.47
CA ALA A 276 -3.97 -9.95 -15.45
C ALA A 276 -3.11 -9.08 -16.39
N ASP A 277 -3.73 -8.55 -17.43
CA ASP A 277 -3.05 -7.58 -18.28
C ASP A 277 -2.75 -6.31 -17.46
N PRO A 278 -1.50 -5.80 -17.53
CA PRO A 278 -1.13 -4.64 -16.74
C PRO A 278 -1.88 -3.40 -17.22
N VAL A 279 -2.33 -2.62 -16.26
CA VAL A 279 -2.95 -1.32 -16.49
C VAL A 279 -1.88 -0.22 -16.41
N PRO A 280 -2.19 1.00 -16.86
CA PRO A 280 -1.21 2.08 -16.96
C PRO A 280 -0.54 2.47 -15.63
N VAL A 281 -1.24 2.29 -14.51
CA VAL A 281 -0.75 2.58 -13.15
C VAL A 281 -0.14 1.36 -12.45
N THR A 282 -0.03 0.21 -13.13
CA THR A 282 0.56 -1.00 -12.56
C THR A 282 2.00 -0.73 -12.11
N GLY A 283 2.30 -1.07 -10.86
CA GLY A 283 3.64 -0.89 -10.29
C GLY A 283 4.02 0.56 -9.96
N ASP A 284 3.13 1.54 -10.14
CA ASP A 284 3.34 2.90 -9.66
C ASP A 284 3.08 2.99 -8.15
N PHE A 285 4.11 2.67 -7.39
CA PHE A 285 4.11 2.83 -5.94
C PHE A 285 4.47 4.26 -5.48
N SER A 286 4.86 5.15 -6.40
CA SER A 286 5.30 6.52 -6.08
C SER A 286 4.13 7.45 -5.77
N CYS A 287 2.97 7.18 -6.37
CA CYS A 287 1.73 7.90 -6.16
C CYS A 287 0.99 7.58 -4.85
N LEU A 288 1.50 6.63 -4.05
CA LEU A 288 0.80 6.05 -2.90
C LEU A 288 1.06 6.82 -1.60
N ILE A 289 0.56 8.06 -1.53
CA ILE A 289 0.32 8.70 -0.24
C ILE A 289 -0.86 7.98 0.40
N TRP A 290 -0.61 6.94 1.20
CA TRP A 290 -1.48 6.24 2.16
C TRP A 290 -2.96 5.88 1.80
N GLN A 291 -3.47 6.19 0.61
CA GLN A 291 -4.89 6.49 0.34
C GLN A 291 -5.31 6.25 -1.14
N CYS A 292 -4.71 5.27 -1.83
CA CYS A 292 -5.16 4.93 -3.19
C CYS A 292 -5.82 3.57 -3.21
N ASP A 293 -6.72 3.36 -4.19
CA ASP A 293 -7.19 2.02 -4.53
C ASP A 293 -5.97 1.18 -4.92
N TRP A 294 -5.68 0.17 -4.11
CA TRP A 294 -4.52 -0.71 -4.28
C TRP A 294 -4.71 -1.64 -5.47
N ARG A 295 -5.95 -1.84 -5.92
CA ARG A 295 -6.28 -2.85 -6.93
C ARG A 295 -5.67 -2.50 -8.29
N PRO A 296 -5.83 -1.29 -8.87
CA PRO A 296 -5.17 -0.93 -10.13
C PRO A 296 -3.65 -1.06 -10.10
N VAL A 297 -2.99 -0.69 -8.99
CA VAL A 297 -1.53 -0.76 -8.88
C VAL A 297 -1.02 -2.21 -8.86
N LEU A 298 -1.79 -3.13 -8.28
CA LEU A 298 -1.46 -4.56 -8.23
C LEU A 298 -1.91 -5.35 -9.46
N THR A 299 -2.92 -4.87 -10.21
CA THR A 299 -3.41 -5.51 -11.45
C THR A 299 -2.27 -5.70 -12.43
N GLY A 300 -2.01 -6.93 -12.84
CA GLY A 300 -0.96 -7.29 -13.79
C GLY A 300 0.47 -7.03 -13.30
N LEU A 301 0.70 -6.84 -11.99
CA LEU A 301 2.01 -6.50 -11.46
C LEU A 301 3.10 -7.55 -11.81
N LEU A 302 2.80 -8.85 -11.74
CA LEU A 302 3.77 -9.88 -12.11
C LEU A 302 4.04 -9.89 -13.61
N ALA A 303 2.97 -9.72 -14.41
CA ALA A 303 3.09 -9.63 -15.86
C ALA A 303 3.92 -8.42 -16.30
N TRP A 304 3.69 -7.27 -15.64
CA TRP A 304 4.43 -6.03 -15.82
C TRP A 304 5.91 -6.20 -15.42
N LEU A 305 6.19 -6.70 -14.21
CA LEU A 305 7.56 -6.87 -13.71
C LEU A 305 8.43 -7.72 -14.64
N ILE A 306 7.88 -8.80 -15.16
CA ILE A 306 8.59 -9.78 -15.98
C ILE A 306 8.54 -9.40 -17.47
N GLY A 307 7.62 -8.51 -17.86
CA GLY A 307 7.34 -8.22 -19.27
C GLY A 307 6.68 -9.40 -19.99
N GLY A 308 6.01 -10.30 -19.27
CA GLY A 308 5.65 -11.62 -19.77
C GLY A 308 4.63 -12.39 -18.93
N LYS A 309 4.31 -13.61 -19.35
CA LYS A 309 3.35 -14.49 -18.66
C LYS A 309 3.79 -15.95 -18.70
N ILE A 310 3.15 -16.77 -17.86
CA ILE A 310 3.35 -18.22 -17.87
C ILE A 310 2.21 -18.89 -18.62
N VAL A 311 2.53 -19.69 -19.64
CA VAL A 311 1.56 -20.45 -20.43
C VAL A 311 2.07 -21.87 -20.60
N ALA A 312 1.26 -22.87 -20.26
CA ALA A 312 1.62 -24.29 -20.40
C ALA A 312 3.01 -24.63 -19.80
N GLN A 313 3.30 -24.12 -18.60
CA GLN A 313 4.58 -24.27 -17.89
C GLN A 313 5.81 -23.64 -18.59
N GLN A 314 5.59 -22.77 -19.58
CA GLN A 314 6.65 -22.00 -20.24
C GLN A 314 6.58 -20.54 -19.80
N LEU A 315 7.73 -19.91 -19.61
CA LEU A 315 7.81 -18.47 -19.38
C LEU A 315 7.95 -17.75 -20.71
N LEU A 316 6.97 -16.92 -21.06
CA LEU A 316 6.95 -16.14 -22.30
C LEU A 316 7.21 -14.67 -21.96
N ILE A 317 8.36 -14.15 -22.37
CA ILE A 317 8.76 -12.75 -22.21
C ILE A 317 8.44 -12.04 -23.53
N MET A 318 7.37 -11.24 -23.51
CA MET A 318 6.76 -10.64 -24.70
C MET A 318 7.16 -9.17 -24.88
N THR A 319 7.54 -8.52 -23.77
CA THR A 319 7.94 -7.10 -23.73
C THR A 319 9.12 -6.96 -22.77
N GLN A 320 9.78 -5.79 -22.79
CA GLN A 320 10.90 -5.52 -21.89
C GLN A 320 10.46 -5.66 -20.41
N PRO A 321 11.17 -6.48 -19.60
CA PRO A 321 10.94 -6.57 -18.17
C PRO A 321 11.16 -5.22 -17.48
N GLN A 322 10.52 -5.02 -16.34
CA GLN A 322 10.63 -3.77 -15.57
C GLN A 322 11.79 -3.86 -14.61
N LEU A 323 12.96 -3.56 -15.16
CA LEU A 323 14.23 -3.62 -14.46
C LEU A 323 14.36 -2.44 -13.47
N PRO A 324 14.88 -2.67 -12.26
CA PRO A 324 15.16 -1.59 -11.34
C PRO A 324 16.31 -0.72 -11.87
N LEU A 325 16.21 0.61 -11.68
CA LEU A 325 17.28 1.56 -12.00
C LEU A 325 18.56 1.26 -11.21
N THR A 326 18.41 0.85 -9.94
CA THR A 326 19.52 0.52 -9.05
C THR A 326 19.19 -0.72 -8.21
N GLY A 327 20.23 -1.48 -7.84
CA GLY A 327 20.10 -2.70 -7.04
C GLY A 327 19.40 -3.84 -7.78
N GLN A 328 18.76 -4.72 -7.00
CA GLN A 328 18.10 -5.91 -7.50
C GLN A 328 16.70 -6.09 -6.92
N ARG A 329 15.78 -6.62 -7.73
CA ARG A 329 14.49 -7.17 -7.29
C ARG A 329 14.50 -8.68 -7.43
N ARG A 330 13.93 -9.39 -6.46
CA ARG A 330 13.77 -10.84 -6.51
C ARG A 330 12.33 -11.22 -6.20
N LEU A 331 11.82 -12.17 -6.96
CA LEU A 331 10.52 -12.78 -6.72
C LEU A 331 10.60 -14.29 -6.96
N THR A 332 9.65 -15.01 -6.40
CA THR A 332 9.49 -16.44 -6.68
C THR A 332 8.07 -16.70 -7.15
N ILE A 333 7.93 -17.35 -8.30
CA ILE A 333 6.64 -17.78 -8.81
C ILE A 333 6.44 -19.23 -8.42
N PHE A 334 5.32 -19.52 -7.76
CA PHE A 334 4.92 -20.87 -7.41
C PHE A 334 3.87 -21.37 -8.39
N LEU A 335 4.14 -22.52 -8.99
CA LEU A 335 3.24 -23.29 -9.83
C LEU A 335 2.99 -24.65 -9.14
N LEU A 336 1.95 -25.38 -9.55
CA LEU A 336 1.50 -26.61 -8.90
C LEU A 336 2.64 -27.56 -8.49
N ASN A 337 3.65 -27.75 -9.35
CA ASN A 337 4.74 -28.70 -9.14
C ASN A 337 6.14 -28.09 -9.39
N GLN A 338 6.27 -26.77 -9.41
CA GLN A 338 7.56 -26.09 -9.63
C GLN A 338 7.57 -24.68 -9.07
N SER A 339 8.74 -24.19 -8.69
CA SER A 339 8.96 -22.78 -8.40
C SER A 339 10.00 -22.18 -9.34
N ILE A 340 9.83 -20.91 -9.68
CA ILE A 340 10.73 -20.17 -10.56
C ILE A 340 11.19 -18.95 -9.78
N LYS A 341 12.47 -18.92 -9.39
CA LYS A 341 13.07 -17.73 -8.80
C LYS A 341 13.49 -16.80 -9.93
N ILE A 342 13.17 -15.52 -9.82
CA ILE A 342 13.51 -14.50 -10.81
C ILE A 342 14.34 -13.42 -10.12
N ARG A 343 15.37 -12.95 -10.81
CA ARG A 343 16.21 -11.82 -10.43
C ARG A 343 16.15 -10.77 -11.54
N LEU A 344 15.74 -9.56 -11.17
CA LEU A 344 15.72 -8.39 -12.04
C LEU A 344 16.78 -7.42 -11.51
N SER A 345 17.66 -6.96 -12.39
CA SER A 345 18.70 -5.96 -12.10
C SER A 345 18.76 -4.97 -13.26
N HIS A 346 19.46 -3.85 -13.10
CA HIS A 346 19.68 -2.90 -14.20
C HIS A 346 20.28 -3.56 -15.46
N ALA A 347 21.10 -4.61 -15.28
CA ALA A 347 21.75 -5.34 -16.36
C ALA A 347 20.84 -6.35 -17.09
N GLY A 348 19.70 -6.73 -16.50
CA GLY A 348 18.81 -7.71 -17.11
C GLY A 348 18.06 -8.60 -16.14
N MET A 349 17.52 -9.69 -16.68
CA MET A 349 16.72 -10.68 -15.96
C MET A 349 17.38 -12.07 -16.01
N ALA A 350 17.46 -12.71 -14.85
CA ALA A 350 17.87 -14.10 -14.73
C ALA A 350 16.80 -14.93 -14.00
N VAL A 351 16.70 -16.21 -14.36
CA VAL A 351 15.76 -17.15 -13.74
C VAL A 351 16.46 -18.40 -13.25
N GLN A 352 15.97 -18.96 -12.15
CA GLN A 352 16.42 -20.23 -11.58
C GLN A 352 15.19 -21.09 -11.26
N PRO A 353 14.85 -22.06 -12.12
CA PRO A 353 13.68 -22.89 -11.93
C PRO A 353 14.00 -24.12 -11.08
N SER A 354 13.04 -24.62 -10.30
CA SER A 354 13.19 -25.83 -9.49
C SER A 354 13.18 -27.13 -10.30
N LYS A 355 12.73 -27.05 -11.56
CA LYS A 355 12.71 -28.09 -12.61
C LYS A 355 13.09 -27.43 -13.95
N PRO A 356 13.50 -28.18 -14.99
CA PRO A 356 13.80 -27.57 -16.28
C PRO A 356 12.64 -26.71 -16.79
N LEU A 357 12.92 -25.47 -17.17
CA LEU A 357 11.93 -24.49 -17.61
C LEU A 357 12.27 -24.03 -19.03
N LYS A 358 11.28 -24.08 -19.92
CA LYS A 358 11.40 -23.45 -21.24
C LYS A 358 11.04 -21.97 -21.13
N VAL A 359 11.94 -21.12 -21.61
CA VAL A 359 11.76 -19.67 -21.67
C VAL A 359 11.79 -19.23 -23.12
N VAL A 360 10.84 -18.39 -23.51
CA VAL A 360 10.82 -17.73 -24.81
C VAL A 360 11.02 -16.25 -24.58
N SER A 361 12.10 -15.68 -25.11
CA SER A 361 12.48 -14.28 -24.92
C SER A 361 12.98 -13.72 -26.24
N GLN A 362 12.45 -12.57 -26.67
CA GLN A 362 12.88 -11.91 -27.92
C GLN A 362 12.87 -12.86 -29.14
N GLY A 363 11.87 -13.73 -29.25
CA GLY A 363 11.77 -14.74 -30.32
C GLY A 363 12.71 -15.95 -30.18
N LYS A 364 13.65 -15.94 -29.23
CA LYS A 364 14.57 -17.04 -28.96
C LYS A 364 13.97 -18.00 -27.92
N LYS A 365 14.13 -19.30 -28.16
CA LYS A 365 13.75 -20.37 -27.22
C LYS A 365 14.99 -20.83 -26.46
N MET A 366 14.89 -20.84 -25.13
CA MET A 366 15.96 -21.27 -24.23
C MET A 366 15.44 -22.30 -23.24
N ILE A 367 16.30 -23.24 -22.85
CA ILE A 367 16.00 -24.21 -21.80
C ILE A 367 16.84 -23.82 -20.58
N CYS A 368 16.17 -23.37 -19.52
CA CYS A 368 16.79 -23.06 -18.24
C CYS A 368 16.87 -24.35 -17.42
N GLN A 369 18.09 -24.76 -17.06
CA GLN A 369 18.32 -25.99 -16.31
C GLN A 369 17.89 -25.86 -14.85
N ARG A 370 17.56 -27.00 -14.23
CA ARG A 370 17.16 -27.09 -12.83
C ARG A 370 18.23 -26.45 -11.93
N GLN A 371 17.78 -25.58 -11.02
CA GLN A 371 18.61 -24.94 -9.99
C GLN A 371 19.82 -24.14 -10.53
N CYS A 372 19.88 -23.86 -11.82
CA CYS A 372 20.92 -23.02 -12.42
C CYS A 372 20.36 -21.63 -12.76
N TRP A 373 21.11 -20.58 -12.44
CA TRP A 373 20.76 -19.22 -12.87
C TRP A 373 21.05 -19.08 -14.36
N THR A 374 20.00 -18.83 -15.14
CA THR A 374 20.09 -18.59 -16.57
C THR A 374 19.68 -17.16 -16.87
N ILE A 375 20.53 -16.40 -17.55
CA ILE A 375 20.18 -15.06 -18.03
C ILE A 375 19.23 -15.23 -19.22
N VAL A 376 18.07 -14.59 -19.13
CA VAL A 376 16.99 -14.70 -20.13
C VAL A 376 16.64 -13.38 -20.80
N TRP A 377 17.18 -12.28 -20.27
CA TRP A 377 17.12 -10.94 -20.84
C TRP A 377 18.36 -10.17 -20.41
N GLN A 378 18.97 -9.42 -21.33
CA GLN A 378 20.04 -8.46 -21.06
C GLN A 378 19.61 -7.10 -21.60
N ASN A 379 19.90 -6.03 -20.86
CA ASN A 379 19.88 -4.70 -21.43
C ASN A 379 21.21 -4.49 -22.18
N ASP A 380 21.11 -3.94 -23.39
CA ASP A 380 22.28 -3.54 -24.19
C ASP A 380 22.97 -2.29 -23.60
#